data_AF-A0A976GT18-F1
#
_entry.id   AF-A0A976GT18-F1
#
_cell.length_a   1.000
_cell.length_b   1.000
_cell.length_c   1.000
_cell.angle_alpha   90.00
_cell.angle_beta   90.00
_cell.angle_gamma   90.00
#
_symmetry.space_group_name_H-M   'P 1'
#
loop_
_entity.id
_entity.type
_entity.pdbx_description
1 polymer ?
#
loop_
_entity_poly.entity_id
_entity_poly.type
_entity_poly.pdbx_seq_one_letter_code
_entity_poly.pdbx_strand_id
1 'polypeptide(L)'
;MIIRKGQLNDLEEIQLLFVETINNISKTDYSSEQINVWASGIKNTQRWQDIVTKQVLIVAENHAQITGFCSLDKGNYIDLLYVHKDYQRQGIANTLYEGLISL
;
A
#
# COMPACT_ATOMS: atom_id res chain seq x y z
N MET A 1 12.01 2.68 -11.41
CA MET A 1 10.95 2.94 -10.43
C MET A 1 10.59 4.42 -10.44
N ILE A 2 9.31 4.74 -10.55
CA ILE A 2 8.74 6.10 -10.61
C ILE A 2 7.76 6.24 -9.44
N ILE A 3 7.83 7.34 -8.70
CA ILE A 3 6.79 7.68 -7.71
C ILE A 3 5.76 8.58 -8.39
N ARG A 4 4.48 8.21 -8.29
CA ARG A 4 3.37 9.01 -8.81
C ARG A 4 2.20 9.01 -7.85
N LYS A 5 1.28 9.96 -8.04
CA LYS A 5 -0.01 9.95 -7.33
C LYS A 5 -0.79 8.69 -7.71
N GLY A 6 -1.39 8.07 -6.71
CA GLY A 6 -2.36 6.99 -6.92
C GLY A 6 -3.67 7.52 -7.48
N GLN A 7 -4.36 6.67 -8.23
CA GLN A 7 -5.60 6.98 -8.94
C GLN A 7 -6.63 5.87 -8.69
N LEU A 8 -7.91 6.14 -9.00
CA LEU A 8 -8.99 5.19 -8.75
C LEU A 8 -8.86 3.88 -9.55
N ASN A 9 -8.25 3.93 -10.74
CA ASN A 9 -7.95 2.75 -11.55
C ASN A 9 -6.83 1.88 -10.94
N ASP A 10 -6.00 2.39 -10.04
CA ASP A 10 -4.99 1.59 -9.32
C ASP A 10 -5.61 0.75 -8.19
N LEU A 11 -6.88 0.99 -7.84
CA LEU A 11 -7.52 0.46 -6.63
C LEU A 11 -7.45 -1.07 -6.54
N GLU A 12 -7.73 -1.76 -7.63
CA GLU A 12 -7.71 -3.23 -7.65
C GLU A 12 -6.30 -3.78 -7.42
N GLU A 13 -5.29 -3.18 -8.06
CA GLU A 13 -3.90 -3.60 -7.94
C GLU A 13 -3.32 -3.33 -6.54
N ILE A 14 -3.62 -2.17 -5.94
CA ILE A 14 -3.16 -1.88 -4.56
C ILE A 14 -3.84 -2.78 -3.52
N GLN A 15 -5.10 -3.16 -3.73
CA GLN A 15 -5.81 -4.10 -2.85
C GLN A 15 -5.22 -5.50 -2.95
N LEU A 16 -4.91 -5.96 -4.16
CA LEU A 16 -4.22 -7.23 -4.38
C LEU A 16 -2.86 -7.21 -3.67
N LEU A 17 -2.05 -6.18 -3.90
CA LEU A 17 -0.75 -6.00 -3.24
C LEU A 17 -0.87 -6.05 -1.72
N PHE A 18 -1.82 -5.31 -1.13
CA PHE A 18 -2.08 -5.30 0.30
C PHE A 18 -2.35 -6.70 0.86
N VAL A 19 -3.28 -7.44 0.23
CA VAL A 19 -3.65 -8.79 0.67
C VAL A 19 -2.49 -9.75 0.51
N GLU A 20 -1.80 -9.73 -0.63
CA GLU A 20 -0.67 -10.61 -0.90
C GLU A 20 0.51 -10.35 0.04
N THR A 21 0.80 -9.09 0.35
CA THR A 21 1.87 -8.74 1.29
C THR A 21 1.53 -9.22 2.69
N ILE A 22 0.31 -9.01 3.18
CA ILE A 22 -0.13 -9.55 4.49
C ILE A 22 -0.04 -11.08 4.53
N ASN A 23 -0.51 -11.75 3.48
CA ASN A 23 -0.54 -13.20 3.43
C ASN A 23 0.83 -13.85 3.24
N ASN A 24 1.85 -13.14 2.73
CA ASN A 24 3.15 -13.75 2.41
C ASN A 24 4.29 -13.24 3.28
N ILE A 25 4.26 -11.97 3.68
CA ILE A 25 5.36 -11.33 4.41
C ILE A 25 5.10 -11.35 5.92
N SER A 26 3.87 -11.10 6.35
CA SER A 26 3.52 -10.97 7.77
C SER A 26 3.48 -12.30 8.55
N LYS A 27 3.73 -13.44 7.90
CA LYS A 27 3.67 -14.79 8.50
C LYS A 27 4.68 -15.03 9.62
N THR A 28 5.76 -14.25 9.69
CA THR A 28 6.79 -14.39 10.73
C THR A 28 6.37 -13.80 12.06
N ASP A 29 5.52 -12.77 12.05
CA ASP A 29 5.27 -11.93 13.22
C ASP A 29 3.84 -12.07 13.76
N TYR A 30 2.94 -12.69 12.98
CA TYR A 30 1.52 -12.72 13.26
C TYR A 30 0.89 -14.10 13.05
N SER A 31 -0.15 -14.39 13.83
CA SER A 31 -0.90 -15.63 13.71
C SER A 31 -1.76 -15.66 12.44
N SER A 32 -2.13 -16.86 12.01
CA SER A 32 -3.03 -17.05 10.87
C SER A 32 -4.36 -16.31 11.06
N GLU A 33 -4.91 -16.28 12.28
CA GLU A 33 -6.13 -15.56 12.61
C GLU A 33 -5.97 -14.05 12.43
N GLN A 34 -4.85 -13.49 12.89
CA GLN A 34 -4.56 -12.05 12.74
C GLN A 34 -4.39 -11.67 11.27
N ILE A 35 -3.63 -12.47 10.51
CA ILE A 35 -3.44 -12.31 9.06
C ILE A 35 -4.77 -12.33 8.32
N ASN A 36 -5.64 -13.30 8.65
CA ASN A 36 -6.97 -13.41 8.03
C ASN A 36 -7.84 -12.18 8.31
N VAL A 37 -7.82 -11.66 9.53
CA VAL A 37 -8.57 -10.46 9.90
C VAL A 37 -8.05 -9.24 9.12
N TRP A 38 -6.74 -9.03 9.05
CA TRP A 38 -6.20 -7.89 8.31
C TRP A 38 -6.40 -7.98 6.81
N ALA A 39 -6.16 -9.14 6.20
CA ALA A 39 -6.40 -9.36 4.78
C ALA A 39 -7.89 -9.13 4.42
N SER A 40 -8.81 -9.43 5.35
CA SER A 40 -10.25 -9.17 5.15
C SER A 40 -10.62 -7.68 5.11
N GLY A 41 -9.70 -6.78 5.46
CA GLY A 41 -9.89 -5.33 5.44
C GLY A 41 -10.27 -4.78 4.06
N ILE A 42 -9.94 -5.47 2.97
CA ILE A 42 -10.38 -5.11 1.61
C ILE A 42 -11.90 -5.15 1.41
N LYS A 43 -12.64 -5.88 2.27
CA LYS A 43 -14.10 -5.97 2.22
C LYS A 43 -14.78 -4.64 2.56
N ASN A 44 -14.09 -3.73 3.25
CA ASN A 44 -14.59 -2.38 3.49
C ASN A 44 -14.35 -1.49 2.26
N THR A 45 -15.20 -1.65 1.26
CA THR A 45 -15.09 -0.96 -0.04
C THR A 45 -15.08 0.57 0.12
N GLN A 46 -15.92 1.12 1.00
CA GLN A 46 -15.97 2.57 1.24
C GLN A 46 -14.65 3.09 1.80
N ARG A 47 -14.02 2.37 2.74
CA ARG A 47 -12.72 2.77 3.29
C ARG A 47 -11.64 2.84 2.21
N TRP A 48 -11.62 1.87 1.29
CA TRP A 48 -10.64 1.85 0.21
C TRP A 48 -10.89 2.94 -0.84
N GLN A 49 -12.15 3.22 -1.17
CA GLN A 49 -12.49 4.38 -2.00
C GLN A 49 -12.07 5.69 -1.31
N ASP A 50 -12.27 5.81 0.00
CA ASP A 50 -11.87 6.96 0.79
C ASP A 50 -10.35 7.13 0.84
N ILE A 51 -9.57 6.05 0.91
CA ILE A 51 -8.09 6.11 0.81
C ILE A 51 -7.68 6.77 -0.50
N VAL A 52 -8.25 6.34 -1.62
CA VAL A 52 -7.85 6.85 -2.93
C VAL A 52 -8.36 8.26 -3.20
N THR A 53 -9.54 8.61 -2.69
CA THR A 53 -10.22 9.87 -3.03
C THR A 53 -10.04 10.99 -2.01
N LYS A 54 -9.77 10.66 -0.74
CA LYS A 54 -9.69 11.64 0.36
C LYS A 54 -8.30 11.77 0.97
N GLN A 55 -7.46 10.73 0.89
CA GLN A 55 -6.08 10.80 1.40
C GLN A 55 -5.10 11.17 0.30
N VAL A 56 -3.90 11.59 0.71
CA VAL A 56 -2.77 11.64 -0.21
C VAL A 56 -2.29 10.21 -0.41
N LEU A 57 -2.51 9.66 -1.61
CA LEU A 57 -2.06 8.34 -2.00
C LEU A 57 -0.94 8.48 -3.05
N ILE A 58 0.18 7.83 -2.82
CA ILE A 58 1.25 7.66 -3.80
C ILE A 58 1.55 6.19 -4.03
N VAL A 59 2.02 5.88 -5.24
CA VAL A 59 2.43 4.54 -5.65
C VAL A 59 3.85 4.57 -6.21
N ALA A 60 4.58 3.49 -5.99
CA ALA A 60 5.87 3.21 -6.60
C ALA A 60 5.67 2.25 -7.77
N GLU A 61 5.85 2.74 -8.98
CA GLU A 61 5.65 1.97 -10.21
C GLU A 61 6.98 1.55 -10.82
N ASN A 62 7.07 0.29 -11.26
CA ASN A 62 8.21 -0.24 -12.01
C ASN A 62 7.70 -1.08 -13.17
N HIS A 63 8.09 -0.75 -14.41
CA HIS A 63 7.65 -1.46 -15.63
C HIS A 63 6.12 -1.66 -15.71
N ALA A 64 5.35 -0.61 -15.42
CA ALA A 64 3.87 -0.62 -15.40
C ALA A 64 3.23 -1.54 -14.34
N GLN A 65 4.00 -1.98 -13.33
CA GLN A 65 3.49 -2.68 -12.15
C GLN A 65 3.67 -1.81 -10.91
N ILE A 66 2.66 -1.77 -10.04
CA ILE A 66 2.76 -1.16 -8.72
C ILE A 66 3.55 -2.10 -7.81
N THR A 67 4.70 -1.61 -7.37
CA THR A 67 5.63 -2.34 -6.49
C THR A 67 5.52 -1.92 -5.03
N GLY A 68 4.76 -0.87 -4.74
CA GLY A 68 4.40 -0.43 -3.39
C GLY A 68 3.49 0.79 -3.40
N PHE A 69 2.85 1.08 -2.28
CA PHE A 69 2.03 2.28 -2.11
C PHE A 69 2.12 2.82 -0.68
N CYS A 70 1.83 4.10 -0.52
CA CYS A 70 1.78 4.78 0.77
C CYS A 70 0.62 5.79 0.78
N SER A 71 -0.15 5.81 1.88
CA SER A 71 -1.22 6.78 2.10
C SER A 71 -0.99 7.62 3.35
N LEU A 72 -1.35 8.90 3.26
CA LEU A 72 -1.23 9.88 4.32
C LEU A 72 -2.59 10.49 4.61
N ASP A 73 -3.11 10.20 5.80
CA ASP A 73 -4.34 10.82 6.31
C ASP A 73 -4.03 12.21 6.89
N LYS A 74 -4.89 13.18 6.58
CA LYS A 74 -4.84 14.57 7.06
C LYS A 74 -3.48 15.29 6.90
N GLY A 75 -2.61 14.78 6.02
CA GLY A 75 -1.30 15.36 5.75
C GLY A 75 -0.23 15.10 6.82
N ASN A 76 -0.50 14.32 7.87
CA ASN A 76 0.46 14.12 8.96
C ASN A 76 0.46 12.73 9.60
N TYR A 77 -0.39 11.81 9.14
CA TYR A 77 -0.44 10.44 9.64
C TYR A 77 -0.28 9.44 8.50
N ILE A 78 0.82 8.68 8.49
CA ILE A 78 0.98 7.56 7.55
C ILE A 78 -0.01 6.48 7.96
N ASP A 79 -1.02 6.29 7.13
CA ASP A 79 -2.14 5.39 7.39
C ASP A 79 -1.83 3.98 6.83
N LEU A 80 -1.34 3.91 5.59
CA LEU A 80 -0.90 2.66 4.97
C LEU A 80 0.49 2.83 4.33
N LEU A 81 1.36 1.84 4.50
CA LEU A 81 2.62 1.73 3.78
C LEU A 81 2.90 0.25 3.49
N TYR A 82 2.83 -0.13 2.22
CA TYR A 82 3.01 -1.52 1.79
C TYR A 82 3.95 -1.60 0.59
N VAL A 83 4.81 -2.62 0.61
CA VAL A 83 5.67 -3.01 -0.52
C VAL A 83 5.19 -4.36 -1.01
N HIS A 84 5.23 -4.59 -2.32
CA HIS A 84 4.83 -5.84 -2.95
C HIS A 84 5.67 -7.02 -2.43
N LYS A 85 5.07 -8.19 -2.24
CA LYS A 85 5.72 -9.38 -1.65
C LYS A 85 7.03 -9.79 -2.33
N ASP A 86 7.11 -9.62 -3.65
CA ASP A 86 8.30 -10.02 -4.45
C ASP A 86 9.36 -8.91 -4.55
N TYR A 87 9.09 -7.71 -4.03
CA TYR A 87 9.98 -6.54 -4.14
C TYR A 87 10.48 -6.04 -2.76
N GLN A 88 10.42 -6.89 -1.74
CA GLN A 88 10.91 -6.58 -0.40
C GLN A 88 12.41 -6.29 -0.38
N ARG A 89 12.86 -5.47 0.58
CA ARG A 89 14.28 -5.14 0.81
C ARG A 89 15.00 -4.43 -0.35
N GLN A 90 14.26 -3.82 -1.28
CA GLN A 90 14.83 -3.06 -2.41
C GLN A 90 14.78 -1.53 -2.22
N GLY A 91 14.54 -1.05 -1.00
CA GLY A 91 14.49 0.39 -0.70
C GLY A 91 13.16 1.09 -1.07
N ILE A 92 12.19 0.37 -1.61
CA ILE A 92 10.90 0.92 -2.10
C ILE A 92 10.15 1.71 -1.02
N ALA A 93 10.06 1.16 0.20
CA ALA A 93 9.40 1.86 1.32
C ALA A 93 10.06 3.20 1.65
N ASN A 94 11.40 3.28 1.54
CA ASN A 94 12.13 4.51 1.77
C ASN A 94 11.84 5.53 0.66
N THR A 95 11.84 5.10 -0.61
CA THR A 95 11.50 5.99 -1.73
C THR A 95 10.06 6.49 -1.67
N LEU A 96 9.11 5.64 -1.23
CA LEU A 96 7.74 6.07 -0.97
C LEU A 96 7.70 7.13 0.14
N TYR A 97 8.37 6.88 1.27
CA TYR A 97 8.43 7.83 2.38
C TYR A 97 9.02 9.18 1.96
N GLU A 98 10.16 9.19 1.27
CA GLU A 98 10.79 10.40 0.74
C GLU A 98 9.89 11.15 -0.25
N GLY A 99 9.23 10.42 -1.16
CA GLY A 99 8.28 10.99 -2.10
C GLY A 99 7.08 11.62 -1.41
N LEU A 100 6.64 11.07 -0.28
CA LEU A 100 5.51 11.57 0.50
C LEU A 100 5.83 12.87 1.25
N ILE A 101 7.01 12.95 1.89
CA ILE A 101 7.43 14.15 2.64
C ILE A 101 7.89 15.30 1.74
N SER A 102 8.06 15.05 0.44
CA SER A 102 8.44 16.05 -0.56
C SER A 102 7.24 16.69 -1.28
N LEU A 103 6.00 16.26 -0.97
CA LEU A 103 4.75 16.83 -1.49
C LEU A 103 4.31 18.07 -0.71
#